data_AF-A0A445CB26-F1
#
_entry.id   AF-A0A445CB26-F1
#
_cell.length_a   1.000
_cell.length_b   1.000
_cell.length_c   1.000
_cell.angle_alpha   90.00
_cell.angle_beta   90.00
_cell.angle_gamma   90.00
#
_symmetry.space_group_name_H-M   'P 1'
#
loop_
_entity.id
_entity.type
_entity.pdbx_description
1 polymer ?
#
loop_
_entity_poly.entity_id
_entity_poly.type
_entity_poly.pdbx_seq_one_letter_code
_entity_poly.pdbx_strand_id
1 'polypeptide(L)'
;MAADSEGRTPLHWAVDRGHRNVTELLLERNADVNCKDNEGQTPLHYAVMCDREAIAEYLVKHNADTNLKDNDGSSPHDICESNWSCLQQLGEPN
;
A
#
# COMPACT_ATOMS: atom_id res chain seq x y z
N MET A 1 -12.08 12.78 -5.22
CA MET A 1 -11.11 11.75 -5.66
C MET A 1 -11.84 10.77 -6.54
N ALA A 2 -11.27 10.37 -7.68
CA ALA A 2 -11.89 9.35 -8.54
C ALA A 2 -11.64 7.98 -7.89
N ALA A 3 -12.69 7.39 -7.32
CA ALA A 3 -12.69 6.02 -6.82
C ALA A 3 -13.70 5.20 -7.63
N ASP A 4 -13.45 3.91 -7.81
CA ASP A 4 -14.42 3.00 -8.43
C ASP A 4 -15.56 2.63 -7.45
N SER A 5 -16.45 1.71 -7.85
CA SER A 5 -17.54 1.24 -6.97
C SER A 5 -17.03 0.56 -5.70
N GLU A 6 -15.80 0.05 -5.72
CA GLU A 6 -15.15 -0.63 -4.61
C GLU A 6 -14.32 0.33 -3.75
N GLY A 7 -14.39 1.64 -4.01
CA GLY A 7 -13.61 2.64 -3.27
C GLY A 7 -12.13 2.67 -3.67
N ARG A 8 -11.72 1.90 -4.69
CA ARG A 8 -10.32 1.83 -5.11
C ARG A 8 -9.95 3.07 -5.92
N THR A 9 -8.87 3.69 -5.50
CA THR A 9 -8.22 4.81 -6.20
C THR A 9 -7.32 4.30 -7.33
N PRO A 10 -6.87 5.16 -8.26
CA PRO A 10 -5.88 4.80 -9.28
C PRO A 10 -4.59 4.22 -8.69
N LEU A 11 -4.24 4.59 -7.45
CA LEU A 11 -3.07 4.08 -6.75
C LEU A 11 -3.23 2.59 -6.40
N HIS A 12 -4.40 2.17 -5.93
CA HIS A 12 -4.69 0.74 -5.69
C HIS A 12 -4.48 -0.08 -6.96
N TRP A 13 -5.06 0.37 -8.07
CA TRP A 13 -4.94 -0.31 -9.36
C TRP A 13 -3.50 -0.34 -9.90
N ALA A 14 -2.75 0.74 -9.72
CA ALA A 14 -1.34 0.79 -10.12
C ALA A 14 -0.50 -0.23 -9.35
N VAL A 15 -0.75 -0.36 -8.05
CA VAL A 15 -0.04 -1.32 -7.18
C VAL A 15 -0.43 -2.75 -7.52
N ASP A 16 -1.73 -3.05 -7.60
CA ASP A 16 -2.28 -4.38 -7.94
C ASP A 16 -1.65 -4.91 -9.25
N ARG A 17 -1.60 -4.06 -10.27
CA ARG A 17 -1.01 -4.41 -11.57
C ARG A 17 0.52 -4.38 -11.61
N GLY A 18 1.20 -4.02 -10.53
CA GLY A 18 2.66 -3.93 -10.47
C GLY A 18 3.23 -2.76 -11.30
N HIS A 19 2.44 -1.73 -11.59
CA HIS A 19 2.83 -0.58 -12.41
C HIS A 19 3.60 0.45 -11.59
N ARG A 20 4.85 0.12 -11.22
CA ARG A 20 5.73 0.99 -10.42
C ARG A 20 5.76 2.43 -10.93
N ASN A 21 6.04 2.67 -12.20
CA ASN A 21 6.14 4.02 -12.76
C ASN A 21 4.85 4.84 -12.57
N VAL A 22 3.69 4.18 -12.61
CA VAL A 22 2.39 4.85 -12.40
C VAL A 22 2.21 5.16 -10.91
N THR A 23 2.56 4.22 -10.02
CA THR A 23 2.57 4.45 -8.57
C THR A 23 3.47 5.63 -8.20
N GLU A 24 4.69 5.69 -8.74
CA GLU A 24 5.62 6.79 -8.50
C GLU A 24 5.03 8.13 -8.96
N LEU A 25 4.51 8.19 -10.18
CA LEU A 25 3.87 9.39 -10.72
C LEU A 25 2.67 9.84 -9.88
N LEU A 26 1.85 8.91 -9.39
CA LEU A 26 0.70 9.26 -8.55
C LEU A 26 1.14 9.87 -7.22
N LEU A 27 2.15 9.30 -6.57
CA LEU A 27 2.69 9.82 -5.32
C LEU A 27 3.34 11.19 -5.49
N GLU A 28 4.07 11.41 -6.60
CA GLU A 28 4.59 12.73 -6.97
C GLU A 28 3.49 13.78 -7.16
N ARG A 29 2.27 13.35 -7.49
CA ARG A 29 1.08 14.22 -7.61
C ARG A 29 0.29 14.35 -6.32
N ASN A 30 0.92 14.07 -5.18
CA ASN A 30 0.30 14.11 -3.87
C ASN A 30 -0.92 13.18 -3.75
N ALA A 31 -0.89 12.03 -4.43
CA ALA A 31 -1.86 10.99 -4.17
C ALA A 31 -1.75 10.54 -2.70
N ASP A 32 -2.90 10.30 -2.08
CA ASP A 32 -2.95 9.76 -0.73
C ASP A 32 -2.46 8.31 -0.73
N VAL A 33 -1.28 8.10 -0.15
CA VAL A 33 -0.64 6.78 -0.03
C VAL A 33 -1.38 5.86 0.95
N ASN A 34 -2.15 6.45 1.87
CA ASN A 34 -2.90 5.76 2.92
C ASN A 34 -4.40 5.68 2.60
N CYS A 35 -4.78 5.95 1.35
CA CYS A 35 -6.17 5.85 0.93
C CYS A 35 -6.69 4.43 1.18
N LYS A 36 -7.90 4.32 1.74
CA LYS A 36 -8.56 3.03 1.96
C LYS A 36 -9.63 2.79 0.90
N ASP A 37 -9.73 1.55 0.44
CA ASP A 37 -10.88 1.09 -0.34
C ASP A 37 -12.06 0.69 0.57
N ASN A 38 -13.13 0.15 -0.01
CA ASN A 38 -14.31 -0.27 0.76
C ASN A 38 -14.03 -1.43 1.72
N GLU A 39 -12.98 -2.22 1.48
CA GLU A 39 -12.53 -3.29 2.37
C GLU A 39 -11.57 -2.78 3.46
N GLY A 40 -11.31 -1.47 3.48
CA GLY A 40 -10.37 -0.85 4.41
C GLY A 40 -8.92 -1.09 4.03
N GLN A 41 -8.66 -1.75 2.90
CA GLN A 41 -7.33 -2.06 2.41
C GLN A 41 -6.68 -0.80 1.84
N THR A 42 -5.39 -0.67 2.08
CA THR A 42 -4.56 0.44 1.56
C THR A 42 -3.73 -0.05 0.36
N PRO A 43 -3.15 0.86 -0.45
CA PRO A 43 -2.20 0.48 -1.48
C PRO A 43 -1.09 -0.43 -0.96
N LEU A 44 -0.67 -0.27 0.29
CA LEU A 44 0.33 -1.13 0.90
C LEU A 44 -0.17 -2.57 1.15
N HIS A 45 -1.44 -2.77 1.50
CA HIS A 45 -2.04 -4.12 1.60
C HIS A 45 -1.95 -4.84 0.26
N TYR A 46 -2.35 -4.18 -0.83
CA TYR A 46 -2.27 -4.74 -2.18
C TYR A 46 -0.82 -5.06 -2.58
N ALA A 47 0.12 -4.19 -2.25
CA ALA A 47 1.53 -4.42 -2.55
C ALA A 47 2.05 -5.68 -1.85
N VAL A 48 1.64 -5.92 -0.60
CA VAL A 48 2.01 -7.12 0.16
C VAL A 48 1.30 -8.35 -0.41
N MET A 49 -0.02 -8.30 -0.61
CA MET A 49 -0.82 -9.42 -1.14
C MET A 49 -0.39 -9.86 -2.55
N CYS A 50 0.15 -8.93 -3.35
CA CYS A 50 0.60 -9.20 -4.71
C CYS A 50 2.13 -9.41 -4.83
N ASP A 51 2.85 -9.54 -3.71
CA ASP A 51 4.31 -9.68 -3.67
C ASP A 51 5.06 -8.60 -4.48
N ARG A 52 4.63 -7.35 -4.35
CA ARG A 52 5.20 -6.19 -5.07
C ARG A 52 6.23 -5.45 -4.21
N GLU A 53 7.33 -6.12 -3.89
CA GLU A 53 8.42 -5.62 -3.04
C GLU A 53 8.87 -4.19 -3.38
N ALA A 54 9.25 -3.96 -4.63
CA ALA A 54 9.73 -2.65 -5.08
C ALA A 54 8.69 -1.52 -4.93
N ILE A 55 7.41 -1.84 -5.02
CA ILE A 55 6.33 -0.84 -4.91
C ILE A 55 6.02 -0.55 -3.45
N ALA A 56 5.94 -1.57 -2.61
CA ALA A 56 5.76 -1.40 -1.17
C ALA A 56 6.92 -0.62 -0.53
N GLU A 57 8.18 -0.91 -0.89
CA GLU A 57 9.31 -0.10 -0.45
C GLU A 57 9.14 1.38 -0.83
N TYR A 58 8.64 1.63 -2.04
CA TYR A 58 8.39 2.99 -2.50
C TYR A 58 7.24 3.66 -1.74
N LEU A 59 6.14 2.95 -1.50
CA LEU A 59 5.02 3.44 -0.70
C LEU A 59 5.48 3.83 0.71
N VAL A 60 6.26 2.97 1.38
CA VAL A 60 6.76 3.25 2.75
C VAL A 60 7.74 4.43 2.76
N LYS A 61 8.61 4.55 1.73
CA LYS A 61 9.47 5.74 1.55
C LYS A 61 8.68 7.04 1.41
N HIS A 62 7.43 6.97 0.96
CA HIS A 62 6.49 8.09 0.84
C HIS A 62 5.49 8.15 2.01
N ASN A 63 5.89 7.68 3.20
CA ASN A 63 5.09 7.74 4.43
C ASN A 63 3.80 6.90 4.41
N ALA A 64 3.80 5.76 3.71
CA ALA A 64 2.74 4.77 3.91
C ALA A 64 2.77 4.22 5.34
N ASP A 65 1.60 4.20 5.97
CA ASP A 65 1.42 3.65 7.31
C ASP A 65 1.22 2.14 7.22
N THR A 66 2.17 1.40 7.79
CA THR A 66 2.22 -0.06 7.83
C THR A 66 1.31 -0.68 8.89
N ASN A 67 0.74 0.15 9.78
CA ASN A 67 -0.13 -0.29 10.88
C ASN A 67 -1.61 -0.08 10.59
N LEU A 68 -1.96 0.52 9.45
CA LEU A 68 -3.36 0.69 9.06
C LEU A 68 -3.98 -0.68 8.87
N LYS A 69 -5.07 -0.92 9.58
CA LYS A 69 -5.83 -2.16 9.48
C LYS A 69 -6.93 -2.06 8.43
N ASP A 70 -7.14 -3.15 7.72
CA ASP A 70 -8.33 -3.40 6.91
C ASP A 70 -9.57 -3.68 7.78
N ASN A 71 -10.70 -3.97 7.14
CA ASN A 71 -11.95 -4.29 7.83
C ASN A 71 -11.89 -5.62 8.61
N ASP A 72 -11.00 -6.53 8.23
CA ASP A 72 -10.74 -7.78 8.96
C ASP A 72 -9.81 -7.58 10.18
N GLY A 73 -9.28 -6.37 10.35
CA GLY A 73 -8.38 -6.03 11.45
C GLY A 73 -6.93 -6.44 11.22
N SER A 74 -6.60 -6.84 9.99
CA SER A 74 -5.27 -7.21 9.53
C SER A 74 -4.55 -5.97 9.02
N SER A 75 -3.30 -5.79 9.43
CA SER A 75 -2.41 -4.78 8.85
C SER A 75 -1.60 -5.37 7.70
N PRO A 76 -0.99 -4.53 6.82
CA PRO A 76 -0.04 -5.02 5.82
C PRO A 76 1.08 -5.85 6.45
N HIS A 77 1.45 -5.56 7.69
CA HIS A 77 2.42 -6.34 8.43
C HIS A 77 1.89 -7.73 8.82
N ASP A 78 0.62 -7.85 9.21
CA ASP A 78 0.00 -9.14 9.53
C ASP A 78 -0.19 -10.02 8.29
N ILE A 79 -0.37 -9.39 7.12
CA ILE A 79 -0.57 -10.07 5.83
C ILE A 79 0.76 -10.50 5.20
N CYS A 80 1.88 -9.87 5.58
CA CYS A 80 3.17 -10.25 5.02
C CYS A 80 3.53 -11.68 5.45
N GLU A 81 3.64 -12.60 4.49
CA GLU A 81 4.28 -13.88 4.79
C GLU A 81 5.71 -13.60 5.27
N SER A 82 6.19 -14.39 6.25
CA SER A 82 7.40 -14.18 7.06
C SER A 82 8.73 -13.93 6.33
N ASN A 83 8.73 -13.76 5.01
CA ASN A 83 9.87 -13.48 4.15
C ASN A 83 10.06 -11.99 3.79
N TRP A 84 9.14 -11.09 4.13
CA TRP A 84 9.31 -9.67 3.84
C TRP A 84 10.27 -8.99 4.83
N SER A 85 11.58 -9.21 4.67
CA SER A 85 12.60 -8.61 5.55
C SER A 85 12.67 -7.08 5.45
N CYS A 86 12.19 -6.46 4.35
CA CYS A 86 12.29 -5.01 4.15
C CYS A 86 11.37 -4.17 5.05
N LEU A 87 10.23 -4.71 5.53
CA LEU A 87 9.32 -4.00 6.43
C LEU A 87 9.84 -4.04 7.88
N GLN A 88 10.67 -5.03 8.22
CA GLN A 88 11.30 -5.15 9.54
C GLN A 88 12.31 -4.03 9.84
N GLN A 89 12.78 -3.29 8.82
CA GLN A 89 13.66 -2.12 8.95
C GLN A 89 12.93 -0.78 8.99
N LEU A 90 11.60 -0.77 8.79
CA LEU A 90 10.83 0.47 8.64
C LEU A 90 9.81 0.69 9.77
N GLY A 91 9.77 -0.23 10.73
CA GLY A 91 8.92 -0.19 11.92
C GLY A 91 9.56 0.44 13.16
N GLU A 92 10.50 1.39 13.01
CA GLU A 92 10.83 2.25 14.14
C GLU A 92 9.82 3.40 14.19
N PRO A 93 8.97 3.48 15.24
CA PRO A 93 8.07 4.60 15.42
C PRO A 93 8.89 5.87 15.66
N ASN A 94 8.68 6.89 14.86
CA ASN A 94 9.02 8.26 15.25
C ASN A 94 7.90 8.82 16.12
#